data_AF-A0A918Z2M4-F1
#
_entry.id   AF-A0A918Z2M4-F1
#
_cell.length_a   1.000
_cell.length_b   1.000
_cell.length_c   1.000
_cell.angle_alpha   90.00
_cell.angle_beta   90.00
_cell.angle_gamma   90.00
#
_symmetry.space_group_name_H-M   'P 1'
#
loop_
_entity.id
_entity.type
_entity.pdbx_description
1 polymer ?
#
loop_
_entity_poly.entity_id
_entity_poly.type
_entity_poly.pdbx_seq_one_letter_code
_entity_poly.pdbx_strand_id
1 'polypeptide(L)'
;MTTQTPPTSGIAQRLRPFQQQQQRWERKRSRAVHGGHVCCGSGCADGCEPVLIRERAGWGWIDWSVPADGSLPEQPHRIAVFTPIATRSQRLGLRWLARRPAHLIRLGPMTVRPVTAVVTALTLIAATFAIQYGVPFSIVLPAAALAPLLVEHLPERFDARAGENVRIVEAEAACRYLQRLAALHTGLVEAAGGSDRYEVRRAVAVGHHQLFDTADLLQRRDTRSASSELIVRERLMLQLAVQTRRIVTPMKGDASSDRQDRSGRQQPLGPYPPQPRRQPQTSADHATPVTTKEQTHMPQNGPERHTREVYLLFAHEAYYPAAAQEINTSLVAAASLLHRHVRQPDGARIYDRLTRGRRPGEIVPLSTLTHELDGGARWPEVGDWAAVTADLLQLIQHRECDGLSLGLPDIARALVCSGPHSEVRVYDPAAGHYQAYGPADRIEVLAHVGRQLAWAEAGCALWPGDSLQLPAHPGEAE
;
A
#
# COMPACT_ATOMS: atom_id res chain seq x y z
N MET A 1 11.58 22.19 23.18
CA MET A 1 10.21 21.67 22.98
C MET A 1 9.59 22.34 21.76
N THR A 2 9.68 21.67 20.62
CA THR A 2 8.93 21.96 19.39
C THR A 2 8.81 20.61 18.68
N THR A 3 7.75 19.88 18.99
CA THR A 3 7.41 18.60 18.36
C THR A 3 7.06 18.85 16.89
N GLN A 4 8.02 18.64 15.99
CA GLN A 4 7.74 18.53 14.57
C GLN A 4 7.27 17.11 14.27
N THR A 5 5.97 17.00 13.99
CA THR A 5 5.33 15.80 13.43
C THR A 5 5.96 15.49 12.06
N PRO A 6 6.45 14.28 11.79
CA PRO A 6 7.00 13.93 10.49
C PRO A 6 5.88 13.93 9.43
N PRO A 7 6.16 14.36 8.18
CA PRO A 7 5.16 14.45 7.14
C PRO A 7 4.81 13.06 6.60
N THR A 8 3.70 12.49 7.07
CA THR A 8 3.05 11.30 6.45
C THR A 8 2.40 11.61 5.10
N SER A 9 2.59 12.83 4.57
CA SER A 9 1.80 13.46 3.51
C SER A 9 2.25 13.16 2.07
N GLY A 10 3.25 12.31 1.84
CA GLY A 10 3.91 12.22 0.54
C GLY A 10 3.20 11.40 -0.55
N ILE A 11 2.53 10.30 -0.22
CA ILE A 11 2.20 9.28 -1.25
C ILE A 11 0.69 9.05 -1.43
N ALA A 12 -0.13 9.27 -0.40
CA ALA A 12 -1.59 9.24 -0.52
C ALA A 12 -2.19 10.53 0.03
N GLN A 13 -2.32 11.55 -0.81
CA GLN A 13 -3.15 12.71 -0.45
C GLN A 13 -4.57 12.21 -0.18
N ARG A 14 -5.08 12.36 1.04
CA ARG A 14 -6.47 12.03 1.34
C ARG A 14 -7.38 12.80 0.40
N LEU A 15 -8.38 12.12 -0.19
CA LEU A 15 -9.41 12.79 -0.98
C LEU A 15 -10.05 13.89 -0.14
N ARG A 16 -10.08 15.12 -0.65
CA ARG A 16 -10.86 16.20 -0.06
C ARG A 16 -12.20 16.34 -0.80
N PRO A 17 -13.28 16.74 -0.12
CA PRO A 17 -14.56 16.97 -0.78
C PRO A 17 -14.36 17.94 -1.95
N PHE A 18 -14.66 17.50 -3.17
CA PHE A 18 -14.52 18.33 -4.37
C PHE A 18 -13.12 18.96 -4.49
N GLN A 19 -12.04 18.19 -4.28
CA GLN A 19 -10.65 18.67 -4.25
C GLN A 19 -10.29 19.61 -5.42
N GLN A 20 -10.86 19.41 -6.60
CA GLN A 20 -10.63 20.24 -7.80
C GLN A 20 -11.69 21.34 -8.03
N GLN A 21 -12.73 21.44 -7.18
CA GLN A 21 -13.92 22.27 -7.41
C GLN A 21 -14.50 22.85 -6.11
N GLN A 22 -13.72 23.63 -5.36
CA GLN A 22 -14.16 24.25 -4.09
C GLN A 22 -15.47 25.05 -4.23
N GLN A 23 -15.66 25.79 -5.33
CA GLN A 23 -16.92 26.50 -5.61
C GLN A 23 -18.15 25.58 -5.74
N ARG A 24 -17.94 24.31 -6.14
CA ARG A 24 -19.02 23.32 -6.22
C ARG A 24 -19.39 22.81 -4.83
N TRP A 25 -18.42 22.64 -3.94
CA TRP A 25 -18.68 22.38 -2.53
C TRP A 25 -19.53 23.50 -1.95
N GLU A 26 -19.10 24.75 -2.07
CA GLU A 26 -19.81 25.91 -1.53
C GLU A 26 -21.26 25.99 -2.04
N ARG A 27 -21.49 25.84 -3.35
CA ARG A 27 -22.85 25.82 -3.90
C ARG A 27 -23.71 24.69 -3.36
N LYS A 28 -23.15 23.49 -3.20
CA LYS A 28 -23.91 22.34 -2.65
C LYS A 28 -24.15 22.50 -1.16
N ARG A 29 -23.16 22.98 -0.41
CA ARG A 29 -23.26 23.32 1.02
C ARG A 29 -24.34 24.37 1.23
N SER A 30 -24.33 25.47 0.49
CA SER A 30 -25.36 26.50 0.60
C SER A 30 -26.75 25.92 0.34
N ARG A 31 -26.95 25.12 -0.73
CA ARG A 31 -28.24 24.46 -0.98
C ARG A 31 -28.66 23.50 0.14
N ALA A 32 -27.72 22.74 0.68
CA ALA A 32 -27.94 21.82 1.78
C ALA A 32 -28.38 22.56 3.05
N VAL A 33 -27.69 23.65 3.40
CA VAL A 33 -28.01 24.51 4.55
C VAL A 33 -29.37 25.22 4.39
N HIS A 34 -29.70 25.68 3.18
CA HIS A 34 -30.98 26.35 2.91
C HIS A 34 -32.17 25.38 2.79
N GLY A 35 -31.91 24.08 2.56
CA GLY A 35 -32.92 23.09 2.21
C GLY A 35 -33.34 22.11 3.31
N GLY A 36 -32.70 22.13 4.49
CA GLY A 36 -33.04 21.20 5.57
C GLY A 36 -32.21 21.38 6.84
N HIS A 37 -32.73 20.87 7.97
CA HIS A 37 -32.16 20.98 9.31
C HIS A 37 -30.72 20.49 9.37
N VAL A 38 -29.78 21.43 9.36
CA VAL A 38 -28.40 21.16 9.72
C VAL A 38 -28.39 20.87 11.22
N CYS A 39 -27.87 19.70 11.62
CA CYS A 39 -27.86 19.25 13.00
C CYS A 39 -26.94 20.18 13.82
N CYS A 40 -27.49 21.12 14.60
CA CYS A 40 -26.76 22.24 15.23
C CYS A 40 -25.90 21.89 16.46
N GLY A 41 -25.53 20.61 16.66
CA GLY A 41 -24.71 20.18 17.80
C GLY A 41 -25.53 19.67 18.99
N SER A 42 -24.93 19.74 20.19
CA SER A 42 -25.42 19.16 21.44
C SER A 42 -26.77 19.78 21.86
N GLY A 43 -27.86 19.15 21.44
CA GLY A 43 -29.23 19.65 21.64
C GLY A 43 -30.20 19.33 20.50
N CYS A 44 -29.75 18.77 19.38
CA CYS A 44 -30.68 18.25 18.37
C CYS A 44 -31.47 17.08 18.96
N ALA A 45 -32.78 17.06 18.73
CA ALA A 45 -33.62 15.94 19.14
C ALA A 45 -33.08 14.63 18.56
N ASP A 46 -33.16 13.54 19.32
CA ASP A 46 -32.86 12.18 18.85
C ASP A 46 -33.64 11.94 17.55
N GLY A 47 -32.93 11.91 16.42
CA GLY A 47 -33.52 11.78 15.08
C GLY A 47 -33.14 12.85 14.04
N CYS A 48 -32.34 13.86 14.38
CA CYS A 48 -31.79 14.77 13.36
C CYS A 48 -30.83 14.01 12.42
N GLU A 49 -31.30 13.64 11.22
CA GLU A 49 -30.45 13.01 10.19
C GLU A 49 -29.40 14.01 9.66
N PRO A 50 -28.12 13.60 9.51
CA PRO A 50 -27.09 14.46 8.99
C PRO A 50 -27.38 14.84 7.53
N VAL A 51 -27.20 16.13 7.19
CA VAL A 51 -27.30 16.56 5.80
C VAL A 51 -26.08 16.04 5.03
N LEU A 52 -26.32 15.16 4.06
CA LEU A 52 -25.27 14.52 3.27
C LEU A 52 -25.10 15.18 1.89
N ILE A 53 -23.86 15.50 1.52
CA ILE A 53 -23.50 15.94 0.18
C ILE A 53 -22.78 14.81 -0.54
N ARG A 54 -23.38 14.35 -1.65
CA ARG A 54 -22.79 13.34 -2.52
C ARG A 54 -21.80 13.92 -3.52
N GLU A 55 -20.57 13.41 -3.50
CA GLU A 55 -19.55 13.54 -4.52
C GLU A 55 -19.50 12.29 -5.41
N ARG A 56 -19.33 12.46 -6.72
CA ARG A 56 -19.33 11.35 -7.68
C ARG A 56 -17.94 11.14 -8.25
N ALA A 57 -17.54 9.88 -8.33
CA ALA A 57 -16.31 9.45 -8.97
C ALA A 57 -16.60 8.46 -10.13
N GLY A 58 -15.55 8.12 -10.89
CA GLY A 58 -15.63 7.09 -11.94
C GLY A 58 -15.86 5.69 -11.39
N TRP A 59 -15.33 5.42 -10.20
CA TRP A 59 -15.40 4.15 -9.48
C TRP A 59 -16.60 4.03 -8.54
N GLY A 60 -17.31 5.12 -8.24
CA GLY A 60 -18.32 5.13 -7.18
C GLY A 60 -18.83 6.51 -6.78
N TRP A 61 -19.16 6.67 -5.50
CA TRP A 61 -19.48 7.95 -4.88
C TRP A 61 -19.09 7.99 -3.39
N ILE A 62 -19.00 9.21 -2.87
CA ILE A 62 -18.69 9.50 -1.47
C ILE A 62 -19.76 10.46 -0.95
N ASP A 63 -20.39 10.12 0.18
CA ASP A 63 -21.30 11.01 0.90
C ASP A 63 -20.53 11.65 2.05
N TRP A 64 -20.56 12.97 2.07
CA TRP A 64 -19.91 13.81 3.07
C TRP A 64 -20.96 14.40 4.00
N SER A 65 -20.76 14.33 5.31
CA SER A 65 -21.58 15.09 6.26
C SER A 65 -21.29 16.58 6.10
N VAL A 66 -22.31 17.43 6.24
CA VAL A 66 -22.12 18.88 6.30
C VAL A 66 -22.04 19.31 7.76
N PRO A 67 -20.87 19.74 8.26
CA PRO A 67 -20.74 20.28 9.60
C PRO A 67 -21.60 21.53 9.80
N ALA A 68 -22.15 21.72 11.01
CA ALA A 68 -22.99 22.87 11.34
C ALA A 68 -22.25 24.21 11.29
N ASP A 69 -20.96 24.18 11.61
CA ASP A 69 -20.05 25.34 11.51
C ASP A 69 -19.67 25.69 10.06
N GLY A 70 -20.12 24.89 9.08
CA GLY A 70 -19.82 25.08 7.66
C GLY A 70 -18.38 24.71 7.28
N SER A 71 -17.61 24.11 8.19
CA SER A 71 -16.26 23.62 7.92
C SER A 71 -16.26 22.50 6.87
N LEU A 72 -15.07 22.18 6.35
CA LEU A 72 -14.91 21.06 5.43
C LEU A 72 -14.94 19.75 6.25
N PRO A 73 -15.76 18.76 5.85
CA PRO A 73 -15.74 17.47 6.52
C PRO A 73 -14.40 16.79 6.29
N GLU A 74 -13.78 16.34 7.37
CA GLU A 74 -12.51 15.63 7.33
C GLU A 74 -12.67 14.18 6.88
N GLN A 75 -13.85 13.61 7.15
CA GLN A 75 -14.12 12.19 6.95
C GLN A 75 -15.42 11.97 6.19
N PRO A 76 -15.45 10.98 5.28
CA PRO A 76 -16.66 10.62 4.58
C PRO A 76 -17.60 9.85 5.50
N HIS A 77 -18.89 10.16 5.40
CA HIS A 77 -19.94 9.46 6.14
C HIS A 77 -20.19 8.08 5.53
N ARG A 78 -20.15 7.99 4.20
CA ARG A 78 -20.44 6.75 3.47
C ARG A 78 -19.71 6.72 2.15
N ILE A 79 -19.14 5.57 1.79
CA ILE A 79 -18.50 5.35 0.50
C ILE A 79 -19.19 4.19 -0.19
N ALA A 80 -19.52 4.37 -1.47
CA ALA A 80 -20.01 3.29 -2.31
C ALA A 80 -19.12 3.07 -3.52
N VAL A 81 -18.73 1.83 -3.74
CA VAL A 81 -17.89 1.41 -4.87
C VAL A 81 -18.73 0.57 -5.83
N PHE A 82 -18.73 0.93 -7.11
CA PHE A 82 -19.40 0.17 -8.15
C PHE A 82 -18.54 -0.99 -8.61
N THR A 83 -19.18 -2.07 -9.06
CA THR A 83 -18.47 -3.20 -9.66
C THR A 83 -17.69 -2.76 -10.90
N PRO A 84 -16.43 -3.21 -11.07
CA PRO A 84 -15.59 -2.81 -12.19
C PRO A 84 -16.18 -3.23 -13.54
N ILE A 85 -16.96 -4.32 -13.58
CA ILE A 85 -17.62 -4.84 -14.79
C ILE A 85 -18.91 -4.10 -15.17
N ALA A 86 -19.35 -3.11 -14.36
CA ALA A 86 -20.59 -2.40 -14.65
C ALA A 86 -20.49 -1.60 -15.96
N THR A 87 -21.42 -1.88 -16.88
CA THR A 87 -21.57 -1.11 -18.12
C THR A 87 -21.97 0.34 -17.82
N ARG A 88 -21.80 1.25 -18.79
CA ARG A 88 -22.18 2.67 -18.60
C ARG A 88 -23.66 2.84 -18.22
N SER A 89 -24.55 2.07 -18.83
CA SER A 89 -25.99 2.09 -18.52
C SER A 89 -26.27 1.55 -17.11
N GLN A 90 -25.60 0.47 -16.70
CA GLN A 90 -25.68 -0.04 -15.33
C GLN A 90 -25.19 0.99 -14.31
N ARG A 91 -24.07 1.67 -14.56
CA ARG A 91 -23.57 2.75 -13.68
C ARG A 91 -24.59 3.89 -13.56
N LEU A 92 -25.29 4.24 -14.64
CA LEU A 92 -26.36 5.25 -14.58
C LEU A 92 -27.55 4.77 -13.75
N GLY A 93 -27.98 3.51 -13.94
CA GLY A 93 -29.04 2.88 -13.14
C GLY A 93 -28.68 2.83 -11.66
N LEU A 94 -27.47 2.37 -11.32
CA LEU A 94 -26.96 2.32 -9.95
C LEU A 94 -26.82 3.71 -9.34
N ARG A 95 -26.41 4.71 -10.12
CA ARG A 95 -26.40 6.11 -9.67
C ARG A 95 -27.81 6.64 -9.39
N TRP A 96 -28.82 6.18 -10.12
CA TRP A 96 -30.21 6.56 -9.88
C TRP A 96 -30.75 5.85 -8.63
N LEU A 97 -30.51 4.56 -8.49
CA LEU A 97 -30.90 3.77 -7.32
C LEU A 97 -30.27 4.31 -6.04
N ALA A 98 -28.95 4.57 -6.06
CA ALA A 98 -28.24 5.08 -4.89
C ALA A 98 -28.69 6.48 -4.48
N ARG A 99 -29.24 7.32 -5.39
CA ARG A 99 -29.76 8.67 -5.04
C ARG A 99 -30.94 8.60 -4.08
N ARG A 100 -31.63 7.47 -4.01
CA ARG A 100 -32.66 7.27 -3.01
C ARG A 100 -31.98 6.76 -1.75
N PRO A 101 -32.09 7.45 -0.61
CA PRO A 101 -31.80 6.81 0.67
C PRO A 101 -32.60 5.52 0.70
N ALA A 102 -31.97 4.39 1.04
CA ALA A 102 -32.70 3.15 1.31
C ALA A 102 -33.82 3.39 2.35
N HIS A 103 -33.67 4.44 3.18
CA HIS A 103 -34.62 4.93 4.17
C HIS A 103 -35.87 5.62 3.58
N LEU A 104 -35.87 6.11 2.34
CA LEU A 104 -37.06 6.71 1.71
C LEU A 104 -37.91 5.72 0.90
N ILE A 105 -37.46 4.47 0.76
CA ILE A 105 -38.32 3.32 0.40
C ILE A 105 -38.57 2.45 1.65
N ARG A 106 -38.22 2.92 2.85
CA ARG A 106 -39.06 2.59 4.01
C ARG A 106 -40.29 3.47 3.86
N LEU A 107 -41.39 2.85 3.48
CA LEU A 107 -42.72 3.42 3.58
C LEU A 107 -43.09 3.59 5.07
N GLY A 108 -42.24 4.22 5.90
CA GLY A 108 -42.37 4.14 7.36
C GLY A 108 -42.60 2.69 7.85
N PRO A 109 -43.24 2.50 9.02
CA PRO A 109 -43.76 1.21 9.43
C PRO A 109 -45.03 0.79 8.64
N MET A 110 -45.28 1.35 7.45
CA MET A 110 -46.25 0.75 6.55
C MET A 110 -45.60 -0.52 6.00
N THR A 111 -46.22 -1.65 6.32
CA THR A 111 -45.95 -2.94 5.66
C THR A 111 -46.01 -2.75 4.13
N VAL A 112 -45.53 -3.69 3.32
CA VAL A 112 -45.60 -3.56 1.85
C VAL A 112 -47.05 -3.47 1.33
N ARG A 113 -48.01 -3.98 2.13
CA ARG A 113 -49.44 -4.14 1.80
C ARG A 113 -50.26 -2.87 1.48
N PRO A 114 -50.25 -1.78 2.27
CA PRO A 114 -51.00 -0.57 1.98
C PRO A 114 -50.43 0.18 0.77
N VAL A 115 -49.16 0.01 0.43
CA VAL A 115 -48.56 0.70 -0.73
C VAL A 115 -48.86 -0.05 -2.01
N THR A 116 -48.82 -1.38 -1.98
CA THR A 116 -49.41 -2.20 -3.04
C THR A 116 -50.90 -1.86 -3.22
N ALA A 117 -51.66 -1.67 -2.14
CA ALA A 117 -53.08 -1.29 -2.22
C ALA A 117 -53.28 0.11 -2.85
N VAL A 118 -52.51 1.13 -2.44
CA VAL A 118 -52.58 2.47 -3.02
C VAL A 118 -52.19 2.46 -4.49
N VAL A 119 -51.12 1.75 -4.86
CA VAL A 119 -50.70 1.63 -6.26
C VAL A 119 -51.75 0.90 -7.08
N THR A 120 -52.33 -0.18 -6.56
CA THR A 120 -53.42 -0.91 -7.22
C THR A 120 -54.64 -0.01 -7.45
N ALA A 121 -55.01 0.81 -6.46
CA ALA A 121 -56.10 1.77 -6.61
C ALA A 121 -55.79 2.83 -7.68
N LEU A 122 -54.57 3.40 -7.68
CA LEU A 122 -54.14 4.38 -8.68
C LEU A 122 -54.05 3.78 -10.09
N THR A 123 -53.58 2.54 -10.24
CA THR A 123 -53.50 1.86 -11.54
C THR A 123 -54.87 1.47 -12.06
N LEU A 124 -55.82 1.10 -11.20
CA LEU A 124 -57.22 0.88 -11.58
C LEU A 124 -57.87 2.19 -12.07
N ILE A 125 -57.64 3.32 -11.39
CA ILE A 125 -58.13 4.65 -11.82
C ILE A 125 -57.50 5.06 -13.15
N ALA A 126 -56.19 4.89 -13.31
CA ALA A 126 -55.51 5.20 -14.57
C ALA A 126 -55.98 4.29 -15.71
N ALA A 127 -56.26 3.01 -15.42
CA ALA A 127 -56.79 2.05 -16.38
C ALA A 127 -58.19 2.44 -16.87
N THR A 128 -59.09 2.83 -15.97
CA THR A 128 -60.44 3.28 -16.35
C THR A 128 -60.38 4.55 -17.20
N PHE A 129 -59.52 5.53 -16.86
CA PHE A 129 -59.30 6.70 -17.70
C PHE A 129 -58.72 6.34 -19.08
N ALA A 130 -57.70 5.47 -19.15
CA ALA A 130 -57.11 5.06 -20.42
C ALA A 130 -58.12 4.38 -21.35
N ILE A 131 -59.00 3.54 -20.79
CA ILE A 131 -60.09 2.90 -21.54
C ILE A 131 -61.08 3.96 -22.04
N GLN A 132 -61.45 4.95 -21.22
CA GLN A 132 -62.33 6.06 -21.64
C GLN A 132 -61.74 6.89 -22.79
N TYR A 133 -60.42 7.02 -22.87
CA TYR A 133 -59.72 7.70 -23.96
C TYR A 133 -59.36 6.79 -25.15
N GLY A 134 -59.94 5.59 -25.24
CA GLY A 134 -59.84 4.72 -26.41
C GLY A 134 -58.59 3.84 -26.48
N VAL A 135 -57.85 3.68 -25.37
CA VAL A 135 -56.74 2.72 -25.32
C VAL A 135 -57.29 1.29 -25.27
N PRO A 136 -56.83 0.37 -26.13
CA PRO A 136 -57.30 -1.01 -26.15
C PRO A 136 -57.13 -1.72 -24.80
N PHE A 137 -58.16 -2.43 -24.37
CA PHE A 137 -58.16 -3.20 -23.12
C PHE A 137 -57.02 -4.22 -23.04
N SER A 138 -56.62 -4.79 -24.19
CA SER A 138 -55.49 -5.71 -24.33
C SER A 138 -54.14 -5.12 -23.93
N ILE A 139 -54.02 -3.79 -23.90
CA ILE A 139 -52.81 -3.07 -23.47
C ILE A 139 -52.95 -2.61 -22.01
N VAL A 140 -54.13 -2.12 -21.64
CA VAL A 140 -54.39 -1.55 -20.30
C VAL A 140 -54.38 -2.62 -19.21
N LEU A 141 -55.02 -3.77 -19.44
CA LEU A 141 -55.17 -4.80 -18.40
C LEU A 141 -53.81 -5.41 -17.97
N PRO A 142 -52.89 -5.81 -18.88
CA PRO A 142 -51.59 -6.31 -18.48
C PRO A 142 -50.74 -5.27 -17.76
N ALA A 143 -50.80 -4.00 -18.19
CA ALA A 143 -50.07 -2.91 -17.54
C ALA A 143 -50.58 -2.64 -16.11
N ALA A 144 -51.91 -2.62 -15.93
CA ALA A 144 -52.54 -2.44 -14.62
C ALA A 144 -52.25 -3.62 -13.67
N ALA A 145 -52.20 -4.85 -14.20
CA ALA A 145 -51.85 -6.05 -13.44
C ALA A 145 -50.35 -6.13 -13.08
N LEU A 146 -49.47 -5.65 -13.98
CA LEU A 146 -48.02 -5.60 -13.73
C LEU A 146 -47.64 -4.58 -12.66
N ALA A 147 -48.32 -3.44 -12.59
CA ALA A 147 -47.96 -2.35 -11.69
C ALA A 147 -47.86 -2.74 -10.18
N PRO A 148 -48.82 -3.45 -9.57
CA PRO A 148 -48.70 -3.87 -8.17
C PRO A 148 -47.63 -4.95 -7.97
N LEU A 149 -47.48 -5.91 -8.90
CA LEU A 149 -46.40 -6.92 -8.87
C LEU A 149 -45.02 -6.27 -8.96
N LEU A 150 -44.91 -5.23 -9.79
CA LEU A 150 -43.71 -4.42 -9.91
C LEU A 150 -43.42 -3.70 -8.59
N VAL A 151 -44.41 -3.13 -7.91
CA VAL A 151 -44.19 -2.44 -6.62
C VAL A 151 -43.79 -3.39 -5.49
N GLU A 152 -44.34 -4.61 -5.48
CA GLU A 152 -43.99 -5.61 -4.46
C GLU A 152 -42.59 -6.20 -4.68
N HIS A 153 -42.21 -6.51 -5.92
CA HIS A 153 -40.97 -7.24 -6.20
C HIS A 153 -39.80 -6.40 -6.72
N LEU A 154 -40.03 -5.19 -7.27
CA LEU A 154 -38.93 -4.34 -7.73
C LEU A 154 -37.99 -3.90 -6.60
N PRO A 155 -38.46 -3.49 -5.42
CA PRO A 155 -37.56 -3.02 -4.36
C PRO A 155 -36.54 -4.09 -3.99
N GLU A 156 -37.00 -5.31 -3.68
CA GLU A 156 -36.12 -6.42 -3.34
C GLU A 156 -35.19 -6.81 -4.49
N ARG A 157 -35.69 -6.83 -5.73
CA ARG A 157 -34.85 -7.12 -6.90
C ARG A 157 -33.82 -6.02 -7.17
N PHE A 158 -34.18 -4.76 -6.94
CA PHE A 158 -33.26 -3.64 -7.06
C PHE A 158 -32.23 -3.63 -5.94
N ASP A 159 -32.62 -3.99 -4.72
CA ASP A 159 -31.71 -4.07 -3.57
C ASP A 159 -30.75 -5.25 -3.73
N ALA A 160 -31.24 -6.42 -4.15
CA ALA A 160 -30.39 -7.57 -4.47
C ALA A 160 -29.41 -7.21 -5.60
N ARG A 161 -29.91 -6.58 -6.67
CA ARG A 161 -29.05 -6.18 -7.80
C ARG A 161 -28.11 -5.03 -7.47
N ALA A 162 -28.51 -4.11 -6.60
CA ALA A 162 -27.63 -3.09 -6.06
C ALA A 162 -26.57 -3.73 -5.16
N GLY A 163 -26.94 -4.70 -4.33
CA GLY A 163 -26.04 -5.49 -3.49
C GLY A 163 -25.05 -6.35 -4.29
N GLU A 164 -25.40 -6.78 -5.52
CA GLU A 164 -24.45 -7.43 -6.42
C GLU A 164 -23.44 -6.43 -7.00
N ASN A 165 -23.90 -5.24 -7.39
CA ASN A 165 -23.14 -4.31 -8.23
C ASN A 165 -22.55 -3.11 -7.48
N VAL A 166 -22.86 -2.94 -6.20
CA VAL A 166 -22.41 -1.85 -5.34
C VAL A 166 -22.01 -2.42 -3.99
N ARG A 167 -20.89 -1.96 -3.45
CA ARG A 167 -20.50 -2.19 -2.06
C ARG A 167 -20.53 -0.88 -1.33
N ILE A 168 -21.22 -0.86 -0.20
CA ILE A 168 -21.47 0.34 0.58
C ILE A 168 -20.85 0.14 1.96
N VAL A 169 -20.04 1.11 2.38
CA VAL A 169 -19.37 1.12 3.68
C VAL A 169 -19.74 2.41 4.40
N GLU A 170 -20.11 2.27 5.68
CA GLU A 170 -20.60 3.37 6.53
C GLU A 170 -19.76 3.53 7.83
N ALA A 171 -19.08 2.47 8.28
CA ALA A 171 -18.26 2.53 9.49
C ALA A 171 -17.07 3.49 9.30
N GLU A 172 -16.86 4.42 10.25
CA GLU A 172 -15.87 5.51 10.14
C GLU A 172 -14.46 5.01 9.77
N ALA A 173 -13.96 3.99 10.48
CA ALA A 173 -12.64 3.43 10.22
C ALA A 173 -12.52 2.84 8.81
N ALA A 174 -13.58 2.17 8.35
CA ALA A 174 -13.63 1.54 7.04
C ALA A 174 -13.77 2.58 5.91
N CYS A 175 -14.57 3.62 6.13
CA CYS A 175 -14.68 4.80 5.27
C CYS A 175 -13.32 5.51 5.12
N ARG A 176 -12.59 5.73 6.21
CA ARG A 176 -11.25 6.33 6.19
C ARG A 176 -10.25 5.50 5.39
N TYR A 177 -10.32 4.18 5.54
CA TYR A 177 -9.46 3.26 4.79
C TYR A 177 -9.76 3.29 3.28
N LEU A 178 -11.04 3.16 2.90
CA LEU A 178 -11.48 3.23 1.52
C LEU A 178 -11.18 4.58 0.87
N GLN A 179 -11.30 5.69 1.60
CA GLN A 179 -10.94 7.03 1.12
C GLN A 179 -9.47 7.10 0.68
N ARG A 180 -8.57 6.47 1.44
CA ARG A 180 -7.13 6.42 1.13
C ARG A 180 -6.88 5.60 -0.14
N LEU A 181 -7.49 4.43 -0.28
CA LEU A 181 -7.38 3.63 -1.51
C LEU A 181 -8.00 4.34 -2.71
N ALA A 182 -9.13 5.02 -2.52
CA ALA A 182 -9.81 5.77 -3.56
C ALA A 182 -8.96 6.95 -4.06
N ALA A 183 -8.18 7.59 -3.19
CA ALA A 183 -7.20 8.57 -3.59
C ALA A 183 -6.13 7.97 -4.53
N LEU A 184 -5.56 6.81 -4.16
CA LEU A 184 -4.59 6.10 -4.98
C LEU A 184 -5.17 5.73 -6.36
N HIS A 185 -6.40 5.21 -6.38
CA HIS A 185 -7.11 4.90 -7.63
C HIS A 185 -7.36 6.15 -8.49
N THR A 186 -7.68 7.27 -7.86
CA THR A 186 -7.91 8.53 -8.57
C THR A 186 -6.62 9.00 -9.25
N GLY A 187 -5.47 8.89 -8.56
CA GLY A 187 -4.16 9.14 -9.17
C GLY A 187 -3.83 8.20 -10.34
N LEU A 188 -4.24 6.92 -10.27
CA LEU A 188 -4.11 5.99 -11.40
C LEU A 188 -4.95 6.44 -12.60
N VAL A 189 -6.20 6.85 -12.39
CA VAL A 189 -7.09 7.32 -13.44
C VAL A 189 -6.57 8.61 -14.08
N GLU A 190 -6.05 9.54 -13.27
CA GLU A 190 -5.45 10.78 -13.76
C GLU A 190 -4.21 10.50 -14.61
N ALA A 191 -3.32 9.62 -14.16
CA ALA A 191 -2.14 9.21 -14.92
C ALA A 191 -2.52 8.51 -16.25
N ALA A 192 -3.61 7.74 -16.26
CA ALA A 192 -4.15 7.11 -17.46
C ALA A 192 -4.78 8.10 -18.45
N GLY A 193 -5.29 9.24 -17.98
CA GLY A 193 -5.91 10.25 -18.84
C GLY A 193 -4.95 10.84 -19.88
N GLY A 194 -3.64 10.79 -19.63
CA GLY A 194 -2.60 11.25 -20.55
C GLY A 194 -1.81 10.15 -21.24
N SER A 195 -2.21 8.87 -21.12
CA SER A 195 -1.43 7.74 -21.63
C SER A 195 -2.27 6.67 -22.32
N ASP A 196 -1.95 6.38 -23.58
CA ASP A 196 -2.58 5.29 -24.34
C ASP A 196 -1.93 3.91 -24.12
N ARG A 197 -1.03 3.80 -23.15
CA ARG A 197 -0.35 2.54 -22.83
C ARG A 197 -1.31 1.54 -22.19
N TYR A 198 -1.25 0.30 -22.66
CA TYR A 198 -2.14 -0.78 -22.19
C TYR A 198 -1.94 -1.08 -20.70
N GLU A 199 -0.69 -1.03 -20.23
CA GLU A 199 -0.29 -1.28 -18.85
C GLU A 199 -0.96 -0.29 -17.88
N VAL A 200 -1.02 0.98 -18.28
CA VAL A 200 -1.66 2.04 -17.49
C VAL A 200 -3.17 1.83 -17.40
N ARG A 201 -3.82 1.49 -18.54
CA ARG A 201 -5.25 1.13 -18.53
C ARG A 201 -5.52 -0.11 -17.68
N ARG A 202 -4.63 -1.10 -17.74
CA ARG A 202 -4.75 -2.32 -16.92
C ARG A 202 -4.56 -2.02 -15.44
N ALA A 203 -3.63 -1.14 -15.07
CA ALA A 203 -3.44 -0.71 -13.69
C ALA A 203 -4.70 -0.03 -13.13
N VAL A 204 -5.37 0.83 -13.90
CA VAL A 204 -6.67 1.42 -13.51
C VAL A 204 -7.73 0.37 -13.29
N ALA A 205 -7.82 -0.63 -14.19
CA ALA A 205 -8.78 -1.72 -14.07
C ALA A 205 -8.52 -2.57 -12.81
N VAL A 206 -7.26 -2.99 -12.58
CA VAL A 206 -6.88 -3.75 -11.39
C VAL A 206 -7.16 -2.93 -10.12
N GLY A 207 -6.81 -1.64 -10.12
CA GLY A 207 -7.06 -0.78 -8.97
C GLY A 207 -8.56 -0.61 -8.66
N HIS A 208 -9.43 -0.63 -9.68
CA HIS A 208 -10.89 -0.59 -9.45
C HIS A 208 -11.38 -1.92 -8.84
N HIS A 209 -10.86 -3.07 -9.29
CA HIS A 209 -11.17 -4.36 -8.65
C HIS A 209 -10.74 -4.35 -7.17
N GLN A 210 -9.53 -3.87 -6.87
CA GLN A 210 -9.04 -3.77 -5.49
C GLN A 210 -9.93 -2.88 -4.61
N LEU A 211 -10.41 -1.75 -5.12
CA LEU A 211 -11.39 -0.91 -4.41
C LEU A 211 -12.68 -1.65 -4.10
N PHE A 212 -13.22 -2.38 -5.09
CA PHE A 212 -14.48 -3.09 -4.94
C PHE A 212 -14.37 -4.25 -3.94
N ASP A 213 -13.31 -5.06 -4.05
CA ASP A 213 -13.05 -6.18 -3.15
C ASP A 213 -12.77 -5.71 -1.72
N THR A 214 -12.08 -4.57 -1.57
CA THR A 214 -11.87 -3.95 -0.25
C THR A 214 -13.20 -3.48 0.35
N ALA A 215 -14.07 -2.88 -0.44
CA ALA A 215 -15.40 -2.48 0.03
C ALA A 215 -16.27 -3.68 0.42
N ASP A 216 -16.22 -4.79 -0.34
CA ASP A 216 -16.90 -6.03 0.02
C ASP A 216 -16.38 -6.62 1.33
N LEU A 217 -15.05 -6.64 1.51
CA LEU A 217 -14.41 -7.11 2.74
C LEU A 217 -14.85 -6.27 3.95
N LEU A 218 -14.79 -4.95 3.83
CA LEU A 218 -15.15 -4.01 4.90
C LEU A 218 -16.66 -3.96 5.20
N GLN A 219 -17.49 -4.42 4.27
CA GLN A 219 -18.93 -4.58 4.52
C GLN A 219 -19.22 -5.80 5.40
N ARG A 220 -18.35 -6.82 5.38
CA ARG A 220 -18.53 -8.08 6.12
C ARG A 220 -17.69 -8.19 7.39
N ARG A 221 -16.59 -7.44 7.46
CA ARG A 221 -15.61 -7.49 8.55
C ARG A 221 -15.22 -6.08 8.97
N ASP A 222 -14.96 -5.90 10.26
CA ASP A 222 -14.38 -4.65 10.72
C ASP A 222 -12.91 -4.50 10.27
N THR A 223 -12.37 -3.29 10.38
CA THR A 223 -10.99 -3.00 9.94
C THR A 223 -9.92 -3.76 10.74
N ARG A 224 -10.21 -4.18 11.98
CA ARG A 224 -9.23 -4.87 12.84
C ARG A 224 -9.08 -6.33 12.41
N SER A 225 -10.21 -7.02 12.27
CA SER A 225 -10.31 -8.41 11.85
C SER A 225 -9.86 -8.64 10.40
N ALA A 226 -9.98 -7.63 9.53
CA ALA A 226 -9.53 -7.69 8.14
C ALA A 226 -8.14 -7.06 7.91
N SER A 227 -7.42 -6.66 8.96
CA SER A 227 -6.21 -5.83 8.86
C SER A 227 -5.13 -6.41 7.94
N SER A 228 -4.87 -7.72 8.02
CA SER A 228 -3.86 -8.38 7.20
C SER A 228 -4.17 -8.29 5.70
N GLU A 229 -5.42 -8.56 5.32
CA GLU A 229 -5.84 -8.54 3.93
C GLU A 229 -6.02 -7.12 3.40
N LEU A 230 -6.32 -6.15 4.27
CA LEU A 230 -6.32 -4.73 3.93
C LEU A 230 -4.91 -4.26 3.58
N ILE A 231 -3.90 -4.53 4.44
CA ILE A 231 -2.50 -4.15 4.22
C ILE A 231 -1.98 -4.65 2.85
N VAL A 232 -2.29 -5.91 2.51
CA VAL A 232 -1.91 -6.50 1.21
C VAL A 232 -2.51 -5.73 0.03
N ARG A 233 -3.80 -5.38 0.09
CA ARG A 233 -4.49 -4.64 -0.98
C ARG A 233 -3.97 -3.21 -1.13
N GLU A 234 -3.69 -2.55 -0.02
CA GLU A 234 -3.08 -1.22 -0.05
C GLU A 234 -1.68 -1.23 -0.64
N ARG A 235 -0.84 -2.20 -0.25
CA ARG A 235 0.50 -2.35 -0.83
C ARG A 235 0.42 -2.53 -2.35
N LEU A 236 -0.51 -3.36 -2.83
CA LEU A 236 -0.74 -3.54 -4.26
C LEU A 236 -1.20 -2.23 -4.93
N MET A 237 -2.14 -1.48 -4.33
CA MET A 237 -2.59 -0.19 -4.85
C MET A 237 -1.45 0.84 -4.93
N LEU A 238 -0.56 0.88 -3.93
CA LEU A 238 0.63 1.73 -3.92
C LEU A 238 1.62 1.32 -5.02
N GLN A 239 1.88 0.01 -5.17
CA GLN A 239 2.74 -0.52 -6.21
C GLN A 239 2.22 -0.14 -7.61
N LEU A 240 0.92 -0.32 -7.86
CA LEU A 240 0.29 0.09 -9.13
C LEU A 240 0.44 1.59 -9.38
N ALA A 241 0.23 2.42 -8.36
CA ALA A 241 0.37 3.87 -8.47
C ALA A 241 1.80 4.29 -8.83
N VAL A 242 2.80 3.70 -8.16
CA VAL A 242 4.23 3.97 -8.42
C VAL A 242 4.64 3.50 -9.81
N GLN A 243 4.25 2.27 -10.20
CA GLN A 243 4.56 1.72 -11.53
C GLN A 243 3.94 2.58 -12.63
N THR A 244 2.67 2.95 -12.49
CA THR A 244 1.98 3.80 -13.47
C THR A 244 2.66 5.15 -13.60
N ARG A 245 3.06 5.78 -12.49
CA ARG A 245 3.77 7.06 -12.51
C ARG A 245 5.14 6.95 -13.21
N ARG A 246 5.87 5.86 -13.01
CA ARG A 246 7.14 5.59 -13.72
C ARG A 246 6.93 5.42 -15.23
N ILE A 247 5.87 4.71 -15.63
CA ILE A 247 5.54 4.49 -17.04
C ILE A 247 5.13 5.79 -17.74
N VAL A 248 4.37 6.66 -17.05
CA VAL A 248 3.85 7.92 -17.60
C VAL A 248 4.89 9.03 -17.61
N THR A 249 5.82 9.05 -16.65
CA THR A 249 6.89 10.06 -16.61
C THR A 249 7.86 9.79 -17.77
N PRO A 250 7.95 10.66 -18.79
CA PRO A 250 8.92 10.47 -19.87
C PRO A 250 10.32 10.48 -19.25
N MET A 251 11.16 9.49 -19.55
CA MET A 251 12.58 9.55 -19.24
C MET A 251 13.14 10.78 -19.96
N LYS A 252 13.34 11.87 -19.22
CA LYS A 252 13.78 13.18 -19.73
C LYS A 252 15.26 13.16 -20.19
N GLY A 253 15.83 11.99 -20.42
CA GLY A 253 17.26 11.75 -20.68
C GLY A 253 17.63 11.32 -22.10
N ASP A 254 16.70 10.79 -22.90
CA ASP A 254 17.06 10.20 -24.22
C ASP A 254 16.77 11.10 -25.42
N ALA A 255 16.38 12.36 -25.20
CA ALA A 255 16.05 13.28 -26.30
C ALA A 255 17.27 13.96 -26.96
N SER A 256 18.51 13.59 -26.58
CA SER A 256 19.74 14.20 -27.13
C SER A 256 20.50 13.34 -28.14
N SER A 257 20.15 12.07 -28.37
CA SER A 257 20.91 11.21 -29.28
C SER A 257 20.33 11.08 -30.70
N ASP A 258 19.08 11.49 -30.96
CA ASP A 258 18.39 11.13 -32.22
C ASP A 258 18.22 12.28 -33.23
N ARG A 259 18.96 13.39 -33.06
CA ARG A 259 18.82 14.59 -33.92
C ARG A 259 20.01 14.88 -34.84
N GLN A 260 20.89 13.92 -35.09
CA GLN A 260 22.09 14.14 -35.89
C GLN A 260 22.28 13.22 -37.11
N ASP A 261 21.24 12.53 -37.59
CA ASP A 261 21.41 11.64 -38.75
C ASP A 261 20.33 11.73 -39.84
N ARG A 262 19.96 12.97 -40.22
CA ARG A 262 19.14 13.22 -41.41
C ARG A 262 19.67 14.39 -42.25
N SER A 263 20.89 14.24 -42.76
CA SER A 263 21.38 15.05 -43.89
C SER A 263 22.57 14.37 -44.57
N GLY A 264 22.33 13.60 -45.64
CA GLY A 264 23.43 13.00 -46.41
C GLY A 264 23.04 11.97 -47.46
N ARG A 265 22.64 12.46 -48.64
CA ARG A 265 22.86 11.91 -50.00
C ARG A 265 23.02 10.40 -50.22
N GLN A 266 22.17 9.90 -51.11
CA GLN A 266 22.38 8.74 -51.99
C GLN A 266 23.75 8.79 -52.71
N GLN A 267 24.50 7.68 -52.74
CA GLN A 267 25.20 7.10 -53.91
C GLN A 267 25.91 5.76 -53.57
N PRO A 268 26.32 4.91 -54.55
CA PRO A 268 25.86 3.52 -54.65
C PRO A 268 26.93 2.44 -54.40
N LEU A 269 26.42 1.20 -54.30
CA LEU A 269 27.13 -0.07 -54.07
C LEU A 269 28.25 -0.39 -55.08
N GLY A 270 29.37 -0.89 -54.56
CA GLY A 270 30.48 -1.56 -55.26
C GLY A 270 31.43 -2.27 -54.27
N PRO A 271 32.24 -3.28 -54.69
CA PRO A 271 32.25 -4.59 -54.02
C PRO A 271 33.56 -5.04 -53.31
N TYR A 272 33.39 -5.93 -52.31
CA TYR A 272 34.33 -6.95 -51.76
C TYR A 272 35.54 -6.51 -50.84
N PRO A 273 36.10 -7.42 -50.01
CA PRO A 273 36.74 -7.21 -48.68
C PRO A 273 38.30 -7.40 -48.77
N PRO A 274 39.18 -7.68 -47.75
CA PRO A 274 39.00 -8.10 -46.34
C PRO A 274 40.00 -7.57 -45.25
N GLN A 275 39.68 -7.82 -43.96
CA GLN A 275 40.57 -8.18 -42.81
C GLN A 275 41.82 -7.30 -42.45
N PRO A 276 42.64 -7.61 -41.40
CA PRO A 276 42.50 -7.09 -40.03
C PRO A 276 43.80 -6.43 -39.48
N ARG A 277 43.84 -6.16 -38.15
CA ARG A 277 45.04 -6.17 -37.26
C ARG A 277 45.72 -4.81 -36.97
N ARG A 278 45.73 -4.40 -35.70
CA ARG A 278 46.93 -4.20 -34.83
C ARG A 278 46.69 -3.23 -33.66
N GLN A 279 46.75 -3.76 -32.43
CA GLN A 279 47.56 -3.19 -31.33
C GLN A 279 49.06 -3.24 -31.73
N PRO A 280 50.03 -2.59 -31.04
CA PRO A 280 50.02 -1.98 -29.69
C PRO A 280 50.75 -0.62 -29.61
N GLN A 281 50.80 0.02 -28.43
CA GLN A 281 52.09 0.31 -27.74
C GLN A 281 51.92 1.17 -26.47
N THR A 282 52.38 0.56 -25.39
CA THR A 282 52.97 1.12 -24.17
C THR A 282 54.10 2.10 -24.44
N SER A 283 54.19 3.13 -23.60
CA SER A 283 55.48 3.72 -23.17
C SER A 283 55.44 4.00 -21.66
N ALA A 284 56.33 3.32 -20.95
CA ALA A 284 56.82 3.68 -19.63
C ALA A 284 58.12 4.47 -19.80
N ASP A 285 58.48 5.29 -18.81
CA ASP A 285 59.84 5.55 -18.31
C ASP A 285 59.75 6.59 -17.17
N HIS A 286 60.10 6.22 -15.93
CA HIS A 286 61.42 6.39 -15.26
C HIS A 286 61.68 7.86 -14.82
N ALA A 287 62.15 8.21 -13.61
CA ALA A 287 62.74 7.48 -12.49
C ALA A 287 62.71 8.32 -11.18
N THR A 288 62.93 7.59 -10.07
CA THR A 288 63.21 7.86 -8.63
C THR A 288 64.37 8.84 -8.29
N PRO A 289 64.88 8.95 -7.03
CA PRO A 289 64.27 9.24 -5.70
C PRO A 289 65.08 10.31 -4.88
N VAL A 290 64.55 10.86 -3.78
CA VAL A 290 65.38 11.47 -2.70
C VAL A 290 64.77 11.23 -1.32
N THR A 291 65.63 10.82 -0.40
CA THR A 291 65.43 10.46 1.01
C THR A 291 65.62 11.67 1.94
N THR A 292 64.88 11.75 3.05
CA THR A 292 65.37 11.85 4.46
C THR A 292 64.48 12.71 5.38
N LYS A 293 63.95 12.04 6.43
CA LYS A 293 63.56 12.42 7.82
C LYS A 293 63.05 13.84 8.12
N GLU A 294 61.91 13.91 8.83
CA GLU A 294 61.90 14.25 10.27
C GLU A 294 60.59 13.81 10.96
N GLN A 295 60.73 13.28 12.18
CA GLN A 295 59.66 12.77 13.04
C GLN A 295 58.89 13.92 13.69
N THR A 296 57.56 13.82 13.71
CA THR A 296 56.77 14.41 14.80
C THR A 296 55.79 13.35 15.31
N HIS A 297 55.96 13.07 16.59
CA HIS A 297 55.34 12.05 17.40
C HIS A 297 53.84 12.39 17.59
N MET A 298 52.95 11.63 16.96
CA MET A 298 51.53 11.55 17.33
C MET A 298 51.27 10.11 17.79
N PRO A 299 50.45 9.87 18.83
CA PRO A 299 50.14 8.52 19.26
C PRO A 299 49.38 7.86 18.12
N GLN A 300 50.04 6.92 17.46
CA GLN A 300 49.37 5.95 16.62
C GLN A 300 48.51 5.12 17.56
N ASN A 301 47.23 5.49 17.65
CA ASN A 301 46.17 4.53 17.94
C ASN A 301 46.45 3.34 17.04
N GLY A 302 46.77 2.20 17.66
CA GLY A 302 47.05 0.98 16.92
C GLY A 302 45.90 0.66 15.97
N PRO A 303 46.15 -0.04 14.86
CA PRO A 303 45.06 -0.60 14.09
C PRO A 303 44.34 -1.57 15.02
N GLU A 304 43.22 -1.13 15.59
CA GLU A 304 42.24 -2.02 16.21
C GLU A 304 41.99 -3.11 15.19
N ARG A 305 42.45 -4.32 15.51
CA ARG A 305 42.16 -5.51 14.73
C ARG A 305 40.66 -5.51 14.54
N HIS A 306 40.20 -5.31 13.31
CA HIS A 306 38.79 -5.43 12.95
C HIS A 306 38.33 -6.84 13.32
N THR A 307 37.83 -6.99 14.53
CA THR A 307 37.21 -8.21 15.01
C THR A 307 35.94 -8.33 14.18
N ARG A 308 35.97 -9.19 13.15
CA ARG A 308 34.82 -9.37 12.24
C ARG A 308 33.58 -9.60 13.08
N GLU A 309 32.59 -8.74 12.92
CA GLU A 309 31.44 -8.70 13.81
C GLU A 309 30.48 -9.87 13.52
N VAL A 310 29.59 -10.17 14.44
CA VAL A 310 28.40 -10.98 14.14
C VAL A 310 27.33 -10.03 13.60
N TYR A 311 26.51 -10.49 12.66
CA TYR A 311 25.46 -9.65 12.06
C TYR A 311 24.08 -10.20 12.36
N LEU A 312 23.15 -9.31 12.69
CA LEU A 312 21.74 -9.65 12.85
C LEU A 312 21.01 -9.37 11.54
N LEU A 313 20.33 -10.40 11.01
CA LEU A 313 19.44 -10.29 9.86
C LEU A 313 17.98 -10.38 10.32
N PHE A 314 17.16 -9.38 10.00
CA PHE A 314 15.74 -9.40 10.35
C PHE A 314 14.87 -8.86 9.23
N ALA A 315 13.68 -9.45 9.09
CA ALA A 315 12.66 -8.96 8.19
C ALA A 315 11.71 -8.02 8.92
N HIS A 316 11.18 -7.04 8.20
CA HIS A 316 10.27 -6.03 8.75
C HIS A 316 9.18 -5.66 7.73
N GLU A 317 8.18 -4.91 8.18
CA GLU A 317 7.20 -4.35 7.26
C GLU A 317 7.93 -3.45 6.24
N ALA A 318 7.60 -3.65 4.98
CA ALA A 318 8.31 -2.98 3.92
C ALA A 318 8.05 -1.47 3.93
N TYR A 319 9.13 -0.69 3.87
CA TYR A 319 9.04 0.75 3.69
C TYR A 319 9.57 1.16 2.31
N TYR A 320 8.83 2.08 1.69
CA TYR A 320 9.24 2.79 0.47
C TYR A 320 9.87 4.14 0.86
N PRO A 321 10.82 4.73 0.09
CA PRO A 321 11.47 4.23 -1.13
C PRO A 321 13.02 4.26 -1.08
N ALA A 322 13.67 3.33 -1.81
CA ALA A 322 14.98 3.57 -2.43
C ALA A 322 14.95 3.06 -3.88
N ALA A 323 14.77 4.01 -4.82
CA ALA A 323 14.88 3.93 -6.29
C ALA A 323 14.22 2.79 -7.09
N ALA A 324 14.11 1.54 -6.65
CA ALA A 324 13.60 0.44 -7.48
C ALA A 324 13.03 -0.78 -6.73
N GLN A 325 13.35 -1.00 -5.45
CA GLN A 325 13.10 -2.28 -4.78
C GLN A 325 12.44 -2.10 -3.40
N GLU A 326 11.53 -3.01 -3.05
CA GLU A 326 10.90 -3.08 -1.72
C GLU A 326 11.96 -3.52 -0.70
N ILE A 327 12.34 -2.65 0.24
CA ILE A 327 13.21 -3.01 1.36
C ILE A 327 12.32 -3.61 2.44
N ASN A 328 12.54 -4.89 2.72
CA ASN A 328 11.74 -5.67 3.66
C ASN A 328 12.61 -6.48 4.63
N THR A 329 13.93 -6.36 4.49
CA THR A 329 14.92 -7.09 5.26
C THR A 329 16.10 -6.15 5.52
N SER A 330 16.61 -6.13 6.75
CA SER A 330 17.75 -5.32 7.15
C SER A 330 18.81 -6.21 7.81
N LEU A 331 20.07 -5.93 7.52
CA LEU A 331 21.24 -6.55 8.14
C LEU A 331 22.03 -5.47 8.89
N VAL A 332 22.29 -5.69 10.17
CA VAL A 332 23.05 -4.75 11.02
C VAL A 332 24.17 -5.47 11.75
N ALA A 333 25.18 -4.70 12.14
CA ALA A 333 26.18 -5.08 13.12
C ALA A 333 25.49 -5.49 14.45
N ALA A 334 25.91 -6.60 15.06
CA ALA A 334 25.33 -7.06 16.34
C ALA A 334 25.43 -5.99 17.42
N ALA A 335 26.54 -5.25 17.48
CA ALA A 335 26.77 -4.21 18.47
C ALA A 335 25.79 -3.04 18.36
N SER A 336 25.04 -2.87 17.26
CA SER A 336 23.93 -1.91 17.19
C SER A 336 22.85 -2.17 18.24
N LEU A 337 22.73 -3.41 18.73
CA LEU A 337 21.85 -3.75 19.86
C LEU A 337 22.25 -3.09 21.19
N LEU A 338 23.49 -2.63 21.30
CA LEU A 338 24.04 -1.93 22.46
C LEU A 338 23.88 -0.41 22.36
N HIS A 339 23.30 0.10 21.27
CA HIS A 339 23.08 1.52 21.09
C HIS A 339 22.09 2.06 22.13
N ARG A 340 22.33 3.28 22.65
CA ARG A 340 21.53 3.87 23.73
C ARG A 340 20.05 4.07 23.43
N HIS A 341 19.65 4.14 22.15
CA HIS A 341 18.25 4.25 21.74
C HIS A 341 17.60 2.89 21.48
N VAL A 342 18.36 1.79 21.50
CA VAL A 342 17.77 0.46 21.64
C VAL A 342 17.44 0.26 23.12
N ARG A 343 16.21 -0.17 23.41
CA ARG A 343 15.79 -0.41 24.79
C ARG A 343 16.72 -1.40 25.49
N GLN A 344 17.15 -1.00 26.68
CA GLN A 344 17.96 -1.83 27.57
C GLN A 344 17.11 -2.23 28.79
N PRO A 345 17.32 -3.43 29.36
CA PRO A 345 18.43 -4.36 29.11
C PRO A 345 18.23 -5.34 27.93
N ASP A 346 17.09 -5.26 27.23
CA ASP A 346 16.73 -6.25 26.20
C ASP A 346 17.75 -6.28 25.05
N GLY A 347 18.20 -5.12 24.55
CA GLY A 347 19.23 -5.04 23.52
C GLY A 347 20.51 -5.78 23.91
N ALA A 348 21.04 -5.53 25.10
CA ALA A 348 22.22 -6.22 25.63
C ALA A 348 22.02 -7.73 25.78
N ARG A 349 20.86 -8.18 26.27
CA ARG A 349 20.56 -9.61 26.40
C ARG A 349 20.47 -10.31 25.05
N ILE A 350 19.89 -9.65 24.05
CA ILE A 350 19.84 -10.15 22.67
C ILE A 350 21.26 -10.17 22.08
N TYR A 351 22.07 -9.13 22.30
CA TYR A 351 23.47 -9.08 21.86
C TYR A 351 24.28 -10.24 22.43
N ASP A 352 24.19 -10.49 23.74
CA ASP A 352 24.89 -11.60 24.39
C ASP A 352 24.46 -12.95 23.82
N ARG A 353 23.15 -13.13 23.57
CA ARG A 353 22.64 -14.36 22.97
C ARG A 353 23.11 -14.52 21.52
N LEU A 354 23.12 -13.42 20.77
CA LEU A 354 23.52 -13.37 19.36
C LEU A 354 25.01 -13.66 19.17
N THR A 355 25.87 -13.20 20.08
CA THR A 355 27.33 -13.31 19.93
C THR A 355 27.95 -14.54 20.58
N ARG A 356 27.30 -15.11 21.61
CA ARG A 356 27.83 -16.27 22.36
C ARG A 356 28.00 -17.50 21.46
N GLY A 357 29.25 -17.95 21.32
CA GLY A 357 29.59 -19.16 20.57
C GLY A 357 29.56 -18.98 19.04
N ARG A 358 29.45 -17.74 18.54
CA ARG A 358 29.41 -17.44 17.11
C ARG A 358 30.77 -17.15 16.52
N ARG A 359 30.84 -17.38 15.21
CA ARG A 359 32.04 -17.05 14.44
C ARG A 359 32.01 -15.57 14.02
N PRO A 360 33.16 -14.90 14.04
CA PRO A 360 33.32 -13.59 13.41
C PRO A 360 32.86 -13.63 11.94
N GLY A 361 31.99 -12.71 11.54
CA GLY A 361 31.39 -12.64 10.19
C GLY A 361 30.09 -13.43 10.01
N GLU A 362 29.59 -14.11 11.04
CA GLU A 362 28.39 -14.94 10.95
C GLU A 362 27.13 -14.05 10.82
N ILE A 363 26.30 -14.33 9.80
CA ILE A 363 24.99 -13.71 9.61
C ILE A 363 23.95 -14.58 10.30
N VAL A 364 23.30 -14.04 11.33
CA VAL A 364 22.30 -14.76 12.12
C VAL A 364 20.92 -14.15 11.87
N PRO A 365 20.04 -14.86 11.13
CA PRO A 365 18.64 -14.50 11.04
C PRO A 365 17.96 -14.51 12.41
N LEU A 366 17.06 -13.54 12.65
CA LEU A 366 16.21 -13.52 13.84
C LEU A 366 15.39 -14.81 14.01
N SER A 367 15.05 -15.48 12.90
CA SER A 367 14.40 -16.80 12.90
C SER A 367 15.30 -17.91 13.45
N THR A 368 16.61 -17.85 13.18
CA THR A 368 17.59 -18.77 13.79
C THR A 368 17.63 -18.55 15.29
N LEU A 369 17.72 -17.30 15.72
CA LEU A 369 17.74 -16.96 17.14
C LEU A 369 16.44 -17.38 17.85
N THR A 370 15.30 -17.16 17.20
CA THR A 370 13.99 -17.63 17.68
C THR A 370 13.95 -19.15 17.80
N HIS A 371 14.47 -19.88 16.82
CA HIS A 371 14.54 -21.34 16.86
C HIS A 371 15.38 -21.84 18.05
N GLU A 372 16.52 -21.21 18.32
CA GLU A 372 17.41 -21.53 19.44
C GLU A 372 16.85 -21.15 20.81
N LEU A 373 15.77 -20.37 20.83
CA LEU A 373 14.99 -20.00 22.01
C LEU A 373 13.73 -20.84 22.10
N ASP A 374 13.86 -22.14 21.80
CA ASP A 374 12.78 -23.13 21.83
C ASP A 374 11.58 -22.72 20.96
N GLY A 375 11.87 -22.39 19.70
CA GLY A 375 10.85 -21.89 18.77
C GLY A 375 10.23 -20.54 19.16
N GLY A 376 10.87 -19.81 20.07
CA GLY A 376 10.47 -18.49 20.55
C GLY A 376 9.78 -18.50 21.91
N ALA A 377 9.54 -19.67 22.52
CA ALA A 377 8.93 -19.78 23.85
C ALA A 377 9.76 -19.06 24.93
N ARG A 378 11.09 -18.97 24.74
CA ARG A 378 12.02 -18.36 25.69
C ARG A 378 12.33 -16.89 25.44
N TRP A 379 11.69 -16.25 24.46
CA TRP A 379 11.85 -14.81 24.23
C TRP A 379 11.59 -13.95 25.49
N PRO A 380 10.57 -14.23 26.34
CA PRO A 380 10.35 -13.46 27.57
C PRO A 380 11.51 -13.49 28.57
N GLU A 381 12.38 -14.51 28.51
CA GLU A 381 13.59 -14.58 29.35
C GLU A 381 14.72 -13.68 28.83
N VAL A 382 14.71 -13.38 27.53
CA VAL A 382 15.75 -12.60 26.85
C VAL A 382 15.34 -11.13 26.73
N GLY A 383 14.14 -10.84 26.24
CA GLY A 383 13.64 -9.47 26.06
C GLY A 383 12.57 -9.35 24.97
N ASP A 384 12.03 -8.14 24.81
CA ASP A 384 11.05 -7.84 23.77
C ASP A 384 11.75 -7.64 22.41
N TRP A 385 11.97 -8.75 21.70
CA TRP A 385 12.62 -8.75 20.39
C TRP A 385 11.88 -7.88 19.37
N ALA A 386 10.55 -7.82 19.43
CA ALA A 386 9.75 -7.10 18.45
C ALA A 386 9.99 -5.60 18.59
N ALA A 387 10.04 -5.15 19.84
CA ALA A 387 10.24 -3.75 20.13
C ALA A 387 11.71 -3.34 19.99
N VAL A 388 12.69 -4.22 20.29
CA VAL A 388 14.10 -4.01 19.92
C VAL A 388 14.29 -3.89 18.41
N THR A 389 13.61 -4.74 17.62
CA THR A 389 13.67 -4.67 16.15
C THR A 389 13.10 -3.35 15.64
N ALA A 390 12.03 -2.84 16.27
CA ALA A 390 11.48 -1.52 15.96
C ALA A 390 12.46 -0.39 16.28
N ASP A 391 13.17 -0.46 17.42
CA ASP A 391 14.19 0.52 17.80
C ASP A 391 15.37 0.50 16.79
N LEU A 392 15.85 -0.69 16.39
CA LEU A 392 16.90 -0.82 15.36
C LEU A 392 16.47 -0.23 14.02
N LEU A 393 15.22 -0.43 13.60
CA LEU A 393 14.71 0.19 12.36
C LEU A 393 14.73 1.72 12.44
N GLN A 394 14.40 2.29 13.60
CA GLN A 394 14.50 3.73 13.80
C GLN A 394 15.95 4.20 13.68
N LEU A 395 16.92 3.47 14.25
CA LEU A 395 18.34 3.81 14.11
C LEU A 395 18.81 3.84 12.66
N ILE A 396 18.46 2.79 11.89
CA ILE A 396 18.80 2.72 10.47
C ILE A 396 18.17 3.90 9.71
N GLN A 397 16.90 4.22 9.97
CA GLN A 397 16.19 5.31 9.30
C GLN A 397 16.76 6.69 9.62
N HIS A 398 17.22 6.92 10.85
CA HIS A 398 17.85 8.16 11.28
C HIS A 398 19.35 8.21 10.97
N ARG A 399 19.91 7.15 10.39
CA ARG A 399 21.35 7.00 10.11
C ARG A 399 22.22 7.11 11.36
N GLU A 400 21.69 6.62 12.48
CA GLU A 400 22.42 6.52 13.75
C GLU A 400 23.16 5.18 13.90
N CYS A 401 22.98 4.27 12.94
CA CYS A 401 23.84 3.11 12.69
C CYS A 401 23.77 2.75 11.21
N ASP A 402 24.74 1.97 10.73
CA ASP A 402 24.70 1.39 9.40
C ASP A 402 23.78 0.17 9.37
N GLY A 403 22.91 0.13 8.35
CA GLY A 403 22.07 -1.03 8.04
C GLY A 403 22.09 -1.33 6.56
N LEU A 404 22.49 -2.54 6.19
CA LEU A 404 22.38 -3.01 4.82
C LEU A 404 20.92 -3.39 4.56
N SER A 405 20.22 -2.52 3.83
CA SER A 405 18.85 -2.71 3.39
C SER A 405 18.78 -3.68 2.21
N LEU A 406 18.08 -4.79 2.38
CA LEU A 406 17.99 -5.88 1.41
C LEU A 406 16.57 -5.99 0.84
N GLY A 407 16.48 -6.02 -0.48
CA GLY A 407 15.25 -6.28 -1.20
C GLY A 407 15.08 -7.75 -1.58
N LEU A 408 14.99 -8.63 -0.58
CA LEU A 408 14.93 -10.07 -0.86
C LEU A 408 13.63 -10.44 -1.61
N PRO A 409 13.70 -11.30 -2.65
CA PRO A 409 12.51 -11.90 -3.25
C PRO A 409 11.66 -12.62 -2.20
N ASP A 410 10.35 -12.76 -2.45
CA ASP A 410 9.40 -13.28 -1.45
C ASP A 410 9.79 -14.66 -0.90
N ILE A 411 10.27 -15.57 -1.76
CA ILE A 411 10.72 -16.91 -1.35
C ILE A 411 11.97 -16.82 -0.47
N ALA A 412 12.96 -16.00 -0.86
CA ALA A 412 14.19 -15.80 -0.09
C ALA A 412 13.88 -15.20 1.28
N ARG A 413 12.96 -14.23 1.33
CA ARG A 413 12.46 -13.65 2.58
C ARG A 413 11.76 -14.70 3.44
N ALA A 414 10.86 -15.50 2.86
CA ALA A 414 10.17 -16.55 3.60
C ALA A 414 11.15 -17.57 4.20
N LEU A 415 12.21 -17.93 3.46
CA LEU A 415 13.26 -18.83 3.93
C LEU A 415 14.07 -18.25 5.11
N VAL A 416 14.45 -16.97 5.05
CA VAL A 416 15.17 -16.33 6.18
C VAL A 416 14.27 -16.04 7.38
N CYS A 417 12.96 -15.92 7.20
CA CYS A 417 11.99 -15.80 8.28
C CYS A 417 11.59 -17.16 8.90
N SER A 418 11.89 -18.26 8.22
CA SER A 418 11.60 -19.60 8.69
C SER A 418 12.77 -20.16 9.51
N GLY A 419 12.47 -21.12 10.39
CA GLY A 419 13.49 -21.81 11.17
C GLY A 419 14.54 -22.48 10.29
N PRO A 420 15.76 -22.72 10.82
CA PRO A 420 16.89 -23.24 10.04
C PRO A 420 16.64 -24.62 9.40
N HIS A 421 15.67 -25.37 9.92
CA HIS A 421 15.29 -26.70 9.45
C HIS A 421 13.88 -26.74 8.83
N SER A 422 13.23 -25.59 8.67
CA SER A 422 11.86 -25.50 8.15
C SER A 422 11.82 -25.57 6.62
N GLU A 423 10.68 -26.02 6.10
CA GLU A 423 10.37 -26.03 4.67
C GLU A 423 9.32 -24.95 4.36
N VAL A 424 9.54 -24.20 3.28
CA VAL A 424 8.60 -23.23 2.73
C VAL A 424 7.95 -23.82 1.48
N ARG A 425 6.62 -23.86 1.44
CA ARG A 425 5.86 -24.35 0.27
C ARG A 425 5.19 -23.21 -0.45
N VAL A 426 5.40 -23.14 -1.76
CA VAL A 426 4.78 -22.17 -2.66
C VAL A 426 3.83 -22.90 -3.58
N TYR A 427 2.60 -22.42 -3.66
CA TYR A 427 1.63 -22.93 -4.63
C TYR A 427 1.77 -22.17 -5.94
N ASP A 428 2.06 -22.88 -7.03
CA ASP A 428 2.00 -22.32 -8.38
C ASP A 428 0.60 -22.56 -8.97
N PRO A 429 -0.25 -21.52 -9.09
CA PRO A 429 -1.58 -21.68 -9.65
C PRO A 429 -1.58 -21.97 -11.15
N ALA A 430 -0.50 -21.63 -11.88
CA ALA A 430 -0.41 -21.89 -13.31
C ALA A 430 -0.10 -23.37 -13.59
N ALA A 431 0.73 -23.97 -12.75
CA ALA A 431 1.15 -25.36 -12.89
C ALA A 431 0.42 -26.33 -11.94
N GLY A 432 -0.47 -25.83 -11.08
CA GLY A 432 -1.35 -26.62 -10.21
C GLY A 432 -0.64 -27.49 -9.17
N HIS A 433 0.60 -27.15 -8.80
CA HIS A 433 1.40 -27.94 -7.86
C HIS A 433 2.11 -27.05 -6.83
N TYR A 434 2.56 -27.69 -5.74
CA TYR A 434 3.38 -27.05 -4.72
C TYR A 434 4.86 -27.28 -5.02
N GLN A 435 5.65 -26.22 -4.94
CA GLN A 435 7.10 -26.28 -4.88
C GLN A 435 7.57 -26.09 -3.44
N ALA A 436 8.44 -26.98 -2.97
CA ALA A 436 9.02 -26.91 -1.63
C ALA A 436 10.45 -26.37 -1.70
N TYR A 437 10.78 -25.49 -0.76
CA TYR A 437 12.12 -24.94 -0.54
C TYR A 437 12.54 -25.26 0.89
N GLY A 438 13.72 -25.83 1.06
CA GLY A 438 14.18 -26.37 2.33
C GLY A 438 15.42 -25.67 2.90
N PRO A 439 16.10 -26.34 3.85
CA PRO A 439 17.31 -25.80 4.48
C PRO A 439 18.45 -25.49 3.51
N ALA A 440 18.58 -26.27 2.43
CA ALA A 440 19.61 -26.04 1.40
C ALA A 440 19.39 -24.70 0.68
N ASP A 441 18.16 -24.40 0.26
CA ASP A 441 17.79 -23.13 -0.37
C ASP A 441 18.03 -21.94 0.58
N ARG A 442 17.72 -22.12 1.86
CA ARG A 442 18.00 -21.11 2.90
C ARG A 442 19.50 -20.82 3.02
N ILE A 443 20.36 -21.84 2.96
CA ILE A 443 21.82 -21.66 3.00
C ILE A 443 22.29 -20.87 1.78
N GLU A 444 21.76 -21.14 0.59
CA GLU A 444 22.09 -20.39 -0.63
C GLU A 444 21.70 -18.91 -0.52
N VAL A 445 20.52 -18.62 0.05
CA VAL A 445 20.07 -17.25 0.34
C VAL A 445 21.03 -16.55 1.31
N LEU A 446 21.42 -17.20 2.41
CA LEU A 446 22.37 -16.61 3.36
C LEU A 446 23.76 -16.42 2.76
N ALA A 447 24.21 -17.33 1.90
CA ALA A 447 25.46 -17.16 1.15
C ALA A 447 25.38 -15.97 0.18
N HIS A 448 24.22 -15.72 -0.43
CA HIS A 448 24.00 -14.55 -1.26
C HIS A 448 24.04 -13.24 -0.44
N VAL A 449 23.37 -13.21 0.71
CA VAL A 449 23.44 -12.05 1.64
C VAL A 449 24.88 -11.83 2.11
N GLY A 450 25.63 -12.88 2.40
CA GLY A 450 27.06 -12.80 2.75
C GLY A 450 27.93 -12.16 1.66
N ARG A 451 27.64 -12.43 0.38
CA ARG A 451 28.33 -11.75 -0.72
C ARG A 451 27.99 -10.27 -0.81
N GLN A 452 26.74 -9.90 -0.53
CA GLN A 452 26.31 -8.49 -0.51
C GLN A 452 26.95 -7.74 0.67
N LEU A 453 27.02 -8.36 1.84
CA LEU A 453 27.75 -7.83 2.99
C LEU A 453 29.23 -7.63 2.66
N ALA A 454 29.90 -8.65 2.12
CA ALA A 454 31.31 -8.54 1.75
C ALA A 454 31.59 -7.43 0.73
N TRP A 455 30.66 -7.18 -0.20
CA TRP A 455 30.76 -6.07 -1.14
C TRP A 455 30.54 -4.71 -0.46
N ALA A 456 29.56 -4.61 0.45
CA ALA A 456 29.32 -3.40 1.24
C ALA A 456 30.51 -3.06 2.14
N GLU A 457 31.17 -4.08 2.69
CA GLU A 457 32.33 -3.93 3.59
C GLU A 457 33.68 -3.82 2.87
N ALA A 458 33.70 -3.73 1.55
CA ALA A 458 34.93 -3.65 0.75
C ALA A 458 35.77 -2.36 0.98
N GLY A 459 35.49 -1.60 2.05
CA GLY A 459 36.24 -0.44 2.50
C GLY A 459 36.15 -0.16 4.00
N CYS A 460 35.00 -0.42 4.65
CA CYS A 460 34.77 -0.28 6.10
C CYS A 460 33.72 -1.30 6.57
N ALA A 461 33.87 -1.85 7.78
CA ALA A 461 32.81 -2.65 8.40
C ALA A 461 31.54 -1.83 8.66
N LEU A 462 30.37 -2.47 8.75
CA LEU A 462 29.14 -1.78 9.12
C LEU A 462 29.30 -1.08 10.48
N TRP A 463 29.12 0.24 10.51
CA TRP A 463 29.24 1.01 11.74
C TRP A 463 28.04 0.77 12.67
N PRO A 464 28.26 0.30 13.91
CA PRO A 464 27.16 -0.03 14.82
C PRO A 464 26.42 1.17 15.42
N GLY A 465 26.94 2.39 15.22
CA GLY A 465 26.47 3.62 15.85
C GLY A 465 27.42 4.14 16.94
N ASP A 466 27.17 5.35 17.41
CA ASP A 466 27.91 5.95 18.53
C ASP A 466 27.28 5.58 19.88
N SER A 467 27.99 5.86 20.98
CA SER A 467 27.44 5.73 22.35
C SER A 467 26.93 4.32 22.69
N LEU A 468 27.66 3.29 22.24
CA LEU A 468 27.38 1.91 22.61
C LEU A 468 27.56 1.72 24.12
N GLN A 469 26.58 1.11 24.76
CA GLN A 469 26.68 0.74 26.16
C GLN A 469 27.55 -0.52 26.26
N LEU A 470 28.56 -0.49 27.13
CA LEU A 470 29.36 -1.69 27.39
C LEU A 470 28.44 -2.78 27.97
N PRO A 471 28.52 -4.03 27.46
CA PRO A 471 27.84 -5.15 28.08
C PRO A 471 28.24 -5.21 29.56
N ALA A 472 27.28 -5.34 30.47
CA ALA A 472 27.59 -5.56 31.87
C ALA A 472 28.36 -6.88 31.97
N HIS A 473 29.65 -6.83 32.33
CA HIS A 473 30.43 -8.03 32.55
C HIS A 473 29.75 -8.85 33.67
N PRO A 474 29.45 -10.14 33.46
CA PRO A 474 28.83 -10.99 34.48
C PRO A 474 29.84 -11.41 35.58
N GLY A 475 30.76 -10.53 35.98
CA GLY A 475 31.90 -10.85 36.86
C GLY A 475 32.12 -9.94 38.07
N GLU A 476 31.26 -8.96 38.35
CA GLU A 476 31.40 -8.09 39.54
C GLU A 476 30.15 -8.11 40.44
N ALA A 477 29.60 -9.30 40.64
CA ALA A 477 28.64 -9.58 41.71
C ALA A 477 28.89 -10.98 42.28
N GLU A 478 30.03 -11.15 42.94
CA GLU A 478 30.22 -12.10 44.04
C GLU A 478 30.77 -11.37 45.26
#